data_AF-A0A161RU93-F1
#
_entry.id   AF-A0A161RU93-F1
#
_cell.length_a   1.000
_cell.length_b   1.000
_cell.length_c   1.000
_cell.angle_alpha   90.00
_cell.angle_beta   90.00
_cell.angle_gamma   90.00
#
_symmetry.space_group_name_H-M   'P 1'
#
loop_
_entity.id
_entity.type
_entity.pdbx_description
1 polymer ?
#
loop_
_entity_poly.entity_id
_entity_poly.type
_entity_poly.pdbx_seq_one_letter_code
_entity_poly.pdbx_strand_id
1 'polypeptide(L)'
;MRTTDEKIKLRNHWFKIILISLFSLVFMFKIVVTKFTFDFSDMLAFILAIFAVGICSLFYVKVNEALQAFGAAGKSVLPFQNKSKQAFVEQDEHEVEVQVEDPISDKEAEELERLLLTHEEQIKRMKQVQNEIINRLVTEDLHEEDKKDYIDYLLQKEKEIVLAKQEILRITLLLEPEAVQEDEEEYEEENGTDEYIEDDTAHTANAKDIVQLLGKEFVINASLEQFNHKMREIQHSITIETANQLKEEGLIDPYFNVTRKGLKEFRRAARKFSYGDGVKFLSKVVQRGNR
;
A
#
# COMPACT_ATOMS: atom_id res chain seq x y z
N MET A 1 19.85 -20.23 41.24
CA MET A 1 18.53 -19.82 41.78
C MET A 1 17.63 -19.56 40.59
N ARG A 2 16.49 -20.26 40.42
CA ARG A 2 15.54 -19.97 39.33
C ARG A 2 14.81 -18.67 39.62
N THR A 3 14.81 -17.74 38.66
CA THR A 3 14.13 -16.45 38.77
C THR A 3 12.62 -16.66 38.91
N THR A 4 11.93 -15.72 39.57
CA THR A 4 10.48 -15.78 39.83
C THR A 4 9.65 -15.91 38.55
N ASP A 5 10.14 -15.36 37.43
CA ASP A 5 9.51 -15.47 36.12
C ASP A 5 9.48 -16.88 35.53
N GLU A 6 10.53 -17.67 35.73
CA GLU A 6 10.55 -19.06 35.29
C GLU A 6 9.49 -19.89 36.01
N LYS A 7 9.27 -19.62 37.31
CA LYS A 7 8.24 -20.29 38.11
C LYS A 7 6.83 -19.94 37.63
N ILE A 8 6.60 -18.69 37.24
CA ILE A 8 5.31 -18.23 36.71
C ILE A 8 5.03 -18.87 35.35
N LYS A 9 6.03 -18.90 34.45
CA LYS A 9 5.91 -19.58 33.14
C LYS A 9 5.62 -21.07 33.30
N LEU A 10 6.33 -21.74 34.21
CA LEU A 10 6.12 -23.16 34.50
C LEU A 10 4.70 -23.43 35.01
N ARG A 11 4.19 -22.59 35.92
CA ARG A 11 2.83 -22.70 36.46
C ARG A 11 1.76 -22.54 35.37
N ASN A 12 1.95 -21.57 34.47
CA ASN A 12 1.04 -21.37 33.34
C ASN A 12 1.07 -22.55 32.36
N HIS A 13 2.23 -23.16 32.13
CA HIS A 13 2.33 -24.35 31.28
C HIS A 13 1.61 -25.55 31.90
N TRP A 14 1.81 -25.78 33.20
CA TRP A 14 1.08 -26.82 33.95
C TRP A 14 -0.43 -26.61 33.95
N PHE A 15 -0.89 -25.36 34.10
CA PHE A 15 -2.32 -25.05 34.02
C PHE A 15 -2.90 -25.38 32.64
N LYS A 16 -2.19 -25.06 31.55
CA LYS A 16 -2.59 -25.43 30.18
C LYS A 16 -2.69 -26.95 30.00
N ILE A 17 -1.73 -27.70 30.54
CA ILE A 17 -1.73 -29.17 30.49
C ILE A 17 -2.94 -29.74 31.23
N ILE A 18 -3.21 -29.25 32.45
CA ILE A 18 -4.36 -29.68 33.25
C ILE A 18 -5.67 -29.37 32.52
N LEU A 19 -5.79 -28.18 31.93
CA LEU A 19 -6.98 -27.78 31.18
C LEU A 19 -7.23 -28.68 29.96
N ILE A 20 -6.19 -28.98 29.18
CA ILE A 20 -6.27 -29.87 28.01
C ILE A 20 -6.63 -31.29 28.45
N SER A 21 -6.04 -31.77 29.56
CA SER A 21 -6.36 -33.09 30.12
C SER A 21 -7.82 -33.18 30.57
N LEU A 22 -8.33 -32.16 31.26
CA LEU A 22 -9.73 -32.09 31.68
C LEU A 22 -10.68 -32.06 30.48
N PHE A 23 -10.34 -31.29 29.44
CA PHE A 23 -11.14 -31.24 28.21
C PHE A 23 -11.16 -32.60 27.50
N SER A 24 -10.02 -33.28 27.40
CA SER A 24 -9.91 -34.63 26.83
C SER A 24 -10.74 -35.67 27.60
N LEU A 25 -10.73 -35.59 28.95
CA LEU A 25 -11.52 -36.47 29.81
C LEU A 25 -13.02 -36.26 29.61
N VAL A 26 -13.49 -35.01 29.55
CA VAL A 26 -14.90 -34.68 29.26
C VAL A 26 -15.30 -35.17 27.87
N PHE A 27 -14.42 -35.04 26.88
CA PHE A 27 -14.66 -35.50 25.52
C PHE A 27 -14.79 -37.04 25.47
N MET A 28 -13.87 -37.77 26.09
CA MET A 28 -13.94 -39.23 26.21
C MET A 28 -15.17 -39.70 26.97
N PHE A 29 -15.51 -39.04 28.09
CA PHE A 29 -16.72 -39.36 28.84
C PHE A 29 -17.97 -39.18 27.99
N LYS A 30 -18.04 -38.09 27.21
CA LYS A 30 -19.15 -37.84 26.30
C LYS A 30 -19.24 -38.93 25.22
N ILE A 31 -18.12 -39.35 24.63
CA ILE A 31 -18.07 -40.45 23.65
C ILE A 31 -18.61 -41.76 24.25
N VAL A 32 -18.24 -42.09 25.49
CA VAL A 32 -18.66 -43.34 26.14
C VAL A 32 -20.16 -43.33 26.50
N VAL A 33 -20.68 -42.19 26.96
CA VAL A 33 -22.08 -42.09 27.43
C VAL A 33 -23.07 -41.87 26.28
N THR A 34 -22.64 -41.26 25.19
CA THR A 34 -23.51 -41.06 24.03
C THR A 34 -23.72 -42.39 23.30
N LYS A 35 -25.00 -42.79 23.15
CA LYS A 35 -25.36 -43.92 22.29
C LYS A 35 -24.95 -43.54 20.87
N PHE A 36 -24.01 -44.28 20.30
CA PHE A 36 -23.42 -43.97 19.00
C PHE A 36 -24.45 -44.25 17.88
N THR A 37 -25.29 -43.27 17.59
CA THR A 37 -26.10 -43.25 16.37
C THR A 37 -25.20 -42.66 15.28
N PHE A 38 -24.66 -43.53 14.43
CA PHE A 38 -23.76 -43.10 13.37
C PHE A 38 -24.58 -42.56 12.20
N ASP A 39 -24.82 -41.25 12.22
CA ASP A 39 -25.40 -40.55 11.08
C ASP A 39 -24.26 -40.14 10.14
N PHE A 40 -24.27 -40.68 8.92
CA PHE A 40 -23.25 -40.38 7.90
C PHE A 40 -23.10 -38.87 7.64
N SER A 41 -24.20 -38.13 7.78
CA SER A 41 -24.23 -36.66 7.69
C SER A 41 -23.31 -35.99 8.72
N ASP A 42 -23.27 -36.50 9.95
CA ASP A 42 -22.46 -35.91 11.02
C ASP A 42 -20.96 -36.17 10.80
N MET A 43 -20.60 -37.36 10.30
CA MET A 43 -19.22 -37.66 9.92
C MET A 43 -18.76 -36.77 8.76
N LEU A 44 -19.61 -36.58 7.75
CA LEU A 44 -19.30 -35.73 6.61
C LEU A 44 -19.13 -34.27 7.05
N ALA A 45 -20.04 -33.75 7.87
CA ALA A 45 -19.95 -32.40 8.44
C ALA A 45 -18.67 -32.20 9.26
N PHE A 46 -18.27 -33.22 10.04
CA PHE A 46 -17.02 -33.19 10.80
C PHE A 46 -15.77 -33.14 9.91
N ILE A 47 -15.72 -33.96 8.84
CA ILE A 47 -14.62 -33.94 7.87
C ILE A 47 -14.53 -32.59 7.15
N LEU A 48 -15.67 -32.02 6.74
CA LEU A 48 -15.72 -30.69 6.14
C LEU A 48 -15.23 -29.61 7.11
N ALA A 49 -15.59 -29.70 8.39
CA ALA A 49 -15.12 -28.76 9.41
C ALA A 49 -13.59 -28.83 9.58
N ILE A 50 -13.00 -30.03 9.62
CA ILE A 50 -11.54 -30.21 9.68
C ILE A 50 -10.89 -29.63 8.41
N PHE A 51 -11.46 -29.88 7.24
CA PHE A 51 -10.95 -29.38 5.98
C PHE A 51 -10.98 -27.84 5.92
N ALA A 52 -12.06 -27.23 6.38
CA ALA A 52 -12.20 -25.78 6.49
C ALA A 52 -11.15 -25.18 7.45
N VAL A 53 -10.93 -25.78 8.61
CA VAL A 53 -9.88 -25.36 9.55
C VAL A 53 -8.49 -25.49 8.91
N GLY A 54 -8.25 -26.57 8.16
CA GLY A 54 -7.00 -26.77 7.41
C GLY A 54 -6.76 -25.67 6.37
N ILE A 55 -7.77 -25.33 5.57
CA ILE A 55 -7.68 -24.24 4.59
C ILE A 55 -7.44 -22.91 5.29
N CYS A 56 -8.18 -22.60 6.35
CA CYS A 56 -7.98 -21.38 7.13
C CYS A 56 -6.56 -21.28 7.69
N SER A 57 -5.98 -22.38 8.17
CA SER A 57 -4.60 -22.42 8.66
C SER A 57 -3.59 -22.17 7.54
N LEU A 58 -3.76 -22.81 6.38
CA LEU A 58 -2.88 -22.59 5.21
C LEU A 58 -2.98 -21.15 4.70
N PHE A 59 -4.20 -20.60 4.66
CA PHE A 59 -4.43 -19.22 4.28
C PHE A 59 -3.78 -18.25 5.26
N TYR A 60 -3.89 -18.51 6.57
CA TYR A 60 -3.21 -17.70 7.60
C TYR A 60 -1.69 -17.71 7.41
N VAL A 61 -1.08 -18.88 7.15
CA VAL A 61 0.36 -18.97 6.86
C VAL A 61 0.71 -18.16 5.62
N LYS A 62 -0.04 -18.30 4.52
CA LYS A 62 0.21 -17.58 3.27
C LYS A 62 0.04 -16.07 3.39
N VAL A 63 -0.98 -15.62 4.11
CA VAL A 63 -1.19 -14.20 4.41
C VAL A 63 -0.08 -13.67 5.29
N ASN A 64 0.38 -14.44 6.28
CA ASN A 64 1.48 -14.02 7.15
C ASN A 64 2.83 -14.00 6.39
N GLU A 65 3.07 -14.95 5.49
CA GLU A 65 4.21 -14.92 4.55
C GLU A 65 4.15 -13.68 3.66
N ALA A 66 2.98 -13.38 3.09
CA ALA A 66 2.79 -12.18 2.26
C ALA A 66 3.01 -10.90 3.08
N LEU A 67 2.43 -10.81 4.29
CA LEU A 67 2.64 -9.68 5.19
C LEU A 67 4.10 -9.54 5.64
N GLN A 68 4.83 -10.65 5.81
CA GLN A 68 6.27 -10.61 6.08
C GLN A 68 7.07 -10.19 4.86
N ALA A 69 6.70 -10.61 3.66
CA ALA A 69 7.32 -10.16 2.42
C ALA A 69 7.07 -8.66 2.19
N PHE A 70 5.85 -8.18 2.41
CA PHE A 70 5.52 -6.75 2.41
C PHE A 70 6.21 -5.98 3.53
N GLY A 71 6.30 -6.58 4.72
CA GLY A 71 7.00 -6.00 5.86
C GLY A 71 8.52 -5.96 5.65
N ALA A 72 9.10 -6.93 4.96
CA ALA A 72 10.52 -6.95 4.60
C ALA A 72 10.81 -5.95 3.46
N ALA A 73 9.93 -5.86 2.46
CA ALA A 73 9.99 -4.86 1.40
C ALA A 73 9.72 -3.43 1.91
N GLY A 74 8.90 -3.28 2.97
CA GLY A 74 8.65 -2.01 3.64
C GLY A 74 9.71 -1.63 4.68
N LYS A 75 10.40 -2.61 5.29
CA LYS A 75 11.49 -2.37 6.25
C LYS A 75 12.82 -2.01 5.57
N SER A 76 12.99 -2.24 4.27
CA SER A 76 14.07 -1.62 3.50
C SER A 76 13.79 -0.15 3.17
N VAL A 77 12.59 0.37 3.47
CA VAL A 77 12.21 1.78 3.25
C VAL A 77 11.94 2.53 4.56
N LEU A 78 11.78 1.84 5.70
CA LEU A 78 11.56 2.49 7.00
C LEU A 78 12.20 1.72 8.18
N PRO A 79 13.24 2.27 8.82
CA PRO A 79 13.72 1.75 10.10
C PRO A 79 12.89 2.40 11.21
N PHE A 80 11.79 1.78 11.62
CA PHE A 80 11.30 1.66 13.01
C PHE A 80 9.82 1.32 13.04
N GLN A 81 9.51 0.10 13.49
CA GLN A 81 8.67 -0.08 14.67
C GLN A 81 8.76 -1.54 15.11
N ASN A 82 9.59 -1.77 16.13
CA ASN A 82 9.34 -2.85 17.07
C ASN A 82 8.68 -2.22 18.30
N LYS A 83 7.49 -2.71 18.69
CA LYS A 83 7.30 -3.42 19.97
C LYS A 83 5.83 -3.70 20.27
N SER A 84 5.56 -4.97 20.60
CA SER A 84 4.61 -5.47 21.62
C SER A 84 4.17 -6.87 21.20
N LYS A 85 4.73 -7.96 21.70
CA LYS A 85 4.66 -8.50 23.08
C LYS A 85 5.81 -9.52 23.24
N GLN A 86 6.48 -9.80 24.36
CA GLN A 86 6.46 -9.35 25.75
C GLN A 86 7.50 -10.25 26.46
N ALA A 87 8.64 -9.69 26.90
CA ALA A 87 9.43 -10.22 28.02
C ALA A 87 10.47 -9.17 28.43
N PHE A 88 10.27 -8.66 29.63
CA PHE A 88 11.02 -7.64 30.32
C PHE A 88 12.06 -8.32 31.22
N VAL A 89 13.35 -8.03 31.06
CA VAL A 89 14.36 -8.12 32.12
C VAL A 89 15.32 -6.95 31.91
N GLU A 90 15.59 -6.27 33.02
CA GLU A 90 16.40 -5.06 33.22
C GLU A 90 17.91 -5.31 33.01
N GLN A 91 18.65 -4.18 32.88
CA GLN A 91 20.12 -4.01 32.75
C GLN A 91 20.66 -4.29 31.33
N ASP A 92 21.38 -3.41 30.65
CA ASP A 92 22.35 -2.39 31.09
C ASP A 92 22.31 -1.13 30.21
N GLU A 93 22.72 -0.01 30.80
CA GLU A 93 23.09 1.22 30.11
C GLU A 93 24.31 0.96 29.20
N HIS A 94 24.09 0.88 27.90
CA HIS A 94 25.13 1.11 26.91
C HIS A 94 24.66 2.20 25.94
N GLU A 95 25.35 3.34 26.01
CA GLU A 95 25.46 4.31 24.93
C GLU A 95 25.79 3.54 23.65
N VAL A 96 24.84 3.46 22.72
CA VAL A 96 25.13 3.01 21.35
C VAL A 96 25.53 4.26 20.59
N GLU A 97 26.85 4.46 20.48
CA GLU A 97 27.46 5.31 19.47
C GLU A 97 26.76 5.06 18.13
N VAL A 98 26.29 6.15 17.53
CA VAL A 98 25.88 6.19 16.12
C VAL A 98 27.13 5.90 15.31
N GLN A 99 27.34 4.63 14.94
CA GLN A 99 28.24 4.28 13.86
C GLN A 99 27.60 4.81 12.58
N VAL A 100 28.11 5.96 12.15
CA VAL A 100 27.98 6.46 10.78
C VAL A 100 28.54 5.34 9.89
N GLU A 101 27.65 4.65 9.16
CA GLU A 101 28.06 3.73 8.10
C GLU A 101 28.94 4.52 7.12
N ASP A 102 30.11 3.96 6.81
CA ASP A 102 31.07 4.55 5.90
C ASP A 102 30.42 4.92 4.56
N PRO A 103 30.79 6.05 3.93
CA PRO A 103 30.35 6.36 2.58
C PRO A 103 30.72 5.21 1.64
N ILE A 104 29.76 4.81 0.79
CA ILE A 104 29.97 3.82 -0.27
C ILE A 104 31.28 4.15 -0.98
N SER A 105 32.17 3.17 -1.08
CA SER A 105 33.47 3.35 -1.73
C SER A 105 33.25 3.78 -3.19
N ASP A 106 34.01 4.78 -3.68
CA ASP A 106 33.90 5.27 -5.06
C ASP A 106 33.93 4.15 -6.12
N LYS A 107 34.57 3.02 -5.80
CA LYS A 107 34.62 1.84 -6.67
C LYS A 107 33.30 1.06 -6.72
N GLU A 108 32.58 0.98 -5.61
CA GLU A 108 31.27 0.31 -5.53
C GLU A 108 30.21 1.16 -6.23
N ALA A 109 30.30 2.48 -6.11
CA ALA A 109 29.47 3.42 -6.86
C ALA A 109 29.68 3.29 -8.39
N GLU A 110 30.93 3.21 -8.85
CA GLU A 110 31.23 3.02 -10.28
C GLU A 110 30.73 1.67 -10.82
N GLU A 111 30.78 0.60 -10.00
CA GLU A 111 30.23 -0.71 -10.37
C GLU A 111 28.70 -0.70 -10.46
N LEU A 112 28.03 -0.03 -9.53
CA LEU A 112 26.58 0.16 -9.51
C LEU A 112 26.10 1.00 -10.70
N GLU A 113 26.82 2.06 -11.07
CA GLU A 113 26.52 2.89 -12.23
C GLU A 113 26.65 2.10 -13.55
N ARG A 114 27.68 1.26 -13.67
CA ARG A 114 27.81 0.35 -14.82
C ARG A 114 26.66 -0.64 -14.89
N LEU A 115 26.24 -1.21 -13.76
CA LEU A 115 25.09 -2.12 -13.71
C LEU A 115 23.79 -1.40 -14.12
N LEU A 116 23.59 -0.17 -13.67
CA LEU A 116 22.45 0.67 -14.06
C LEU A 116 22.39 0.82 -15.58
N LEU A 117 23.49 1.24 -16.21
CA LEU A 117 23.57 1.39 -17.67
C LEU A 117 23.29 0.07 -18.41
N THR A 118 23.78 -1.07 -17.90
CA THR A 118 23.49 -2.37 -18.51
C THR A 118 22.01 -2.75 -18.44
N HIS A 119 21.35 -2.46 -17.32
CA HIS A 119 19.92 -2.74 -17.14
C HIS A 119 19.04 -1.81 -17.96
N GLU A 120 19.41 -0.54 -18.12
CA GLU A 120 18.74 0.40 -19.02
C GLU A 120 18.84 -0.05 -20.48
N GLU A 121 20.03 -0.46 -20.93
CA GLU A 121 20.22 -0.97 -22.28
C GLU A 121 19.40 -2.25 -22.51
N GLN A 122 19.34 -3.14 -21.52
CA GLN A 122 18.50 -4.33 -21.57
C GLN A 122 17.01 -3.98 -21.72
N ILE A 123 16.49 -3.03 -20.93
CA ILE A 123 15.10 -2.56 -21.05
C ILE A 123 14.85 -1.97 -22.43
N LYS A 124 15.78 -1.19 -22.98
CA LYS A 124 15.66 -0.61 -24.32
C LYS A 124 15.53 -1.68 -25.39
N ARG A 125 16.36 -2.74 -25.32
CA ARG A 125 16.27 -3.89 -26.24
C ARG A 125 14.94 -4.64 -26.07
N MET A 126 14.47 -4.82 -24.84
CA MET A 126 13.18 -5.48 -24.58
C MET A 126 11.98 -4.68 -25.11
N LYS A 127 12.02 -3.35 -25.01
CA LYS A 127 11.00 -2.46 -25.62
C LYS A 127 11.01 -2.53 -27.14
N GLN A 128 12.19 -2.63 -27.77
CA GLN A 128 12.30 -2.83 -29.21
C GLN A 128 11.63 -4.15 -29.65
N VAL A 129 11.86 -5.23 -28.89
CA VAL A 129 11.21 -6.52 -29.13
C VAL A 129 9.69 -6.42 -28.95
N GLN A 130 9.19 -5.75 -27.90
CA GLN A 130 7.75 -5.49 -27.74
C GLN A 130 7.18 -4.75 -28.95
N ASN A 131 7.84 -3.68 -29.40
CA ASN A 131 7.37 -2.92 -30.56
C ASN A 131 7.36 -3.76 -31.84
N GLU A 132 8.33 -4.65 -32.02
CA GLU A 132 8.33 -5.59 -33.14
C GLU A 132 7.14 -6.56 -33.07
N ILE A 133 6.84 -7.11 -31.90
CA ILE A 133 5.70 -8.02 -31.70
C ILE A 133 4.37 -7.30 -31.90
N ILE A 134 4.23 -6.09 -31.36
CA ILE A 134 3.04 -5.24 -31.53
C ILE A 134 2.84 -4.94 -33.02
N ASN A 135 3.91 -4.58 -33.74
CA ASN A 135 3.84 -4.35 -35.18
C ASN A 135 3.43 -5.61 -35.93
N ARG A 136 3.92 -6.80 -35.57
CA ARG A 136 3.47 -8.07 -36.18
C ARG A 136 2.00 -8.35 -35.90
N LEU A 137 1.55 -8.16 -34.65
CA LEU A 137 0.13 -8.34 -34.26
C LEU A 137 -0.82 -7.40 -35.01
N VAL A 138 -0.38 -6.18 -35.34
CA VAL A 138 -1.19 -5.17 -36.04
C VAL A 138 -1.11 -5.33 -37.55
N THR A 139 0.04 -5.73 -38.09
CA THR A 139 0.31 -5.70 -39.54
C THR A 139 0.06 -7.04 -40.23
N GLU A 140 0.29 -8.16 -39.53
CA GLU A 140 0.13 -9.50 -40.10
C GLU A 140 -1.22 -10.09 -39.69
N ASP A 141 -1.92 -10.70 -40.66
CA ASP A 141 -3.17 -11.43 -40.38
C ASP A 141 -2.84 -12.82 -39.84
N LEU A 142 -2.45 -12.85 -38.57
CA LEU A 142 -2.06 -14.05 -37.83
C LEU A 142 -3.29 -14.91 -37.48
N HIS A 143 -3.11 -16.23 -37.41
CA HIS A 143 -4.14 -17.14 -36.92
C HIS A 143 -4.43 -16.86 -35.43
N GLU A 144 -5.65 -17.18 -34.97
CA GLU A 144 -6.08 -16.88 -33.59
C GLU A 144 -5.19 -17.55 -32.53
N GLU A 145 -4.66 -18.74 -32.82
CA GLU A 145 -3.71 -19.44 -31.94
C GLU A 145 -2.37 -18.70 -31.85
N ASP A 146 -1.79 -18.28 -32.97
CA ASP A 146 -0.55 -17.50 -33.00
C ASP A 146 -0.71 -16.14 -32.31
N LYS A 147 -1.86 -15.47 -32.51
CA LYS A 147 -2.19 -14.20 -31.84
C LYS A 147 -2.16 -14.35 -30.32
N LYS A 148 -2.70 -15.46 -29.82
CA LYS A 148 -2.71 -15.75 -28.38
C LYS A 148 -1.29 -15.97 -27.85
N ASP A 149 -0.46 -16.73 -28.56
CA ASP A 149 0.93 -16.96 -28.16
C ASP A 149 1.75 -15.65 -28.14
N TYR A 150 1.53 -14.75 -29.11
CA TYR A 150 2.16 -13.43 -29.11
C TYR A 150 1.68 -12.54 -27.96
N ILE A 151 0.41 -12.60 -27.58
CA ILE A 151 -0.14 -11.87 -26.42
C ILE A 151 0.49 -12.40 -25.12
N ASP A 152 0.56 -13.73 -24.95
CA ASP A 152 1.16 -14.34 -23.76
C ASP A 152 2.66 -13.99 -23.69
N TYR A 153 3.36 -13.98 -24.83
CA TYR A 153 4.76 -13.55 -24.91
C TYR A 153 4.95 -12.06 -24.58
N LEU A 154 4.04 -11.18 -25.02
CA LEU A 154 4.04 -9.76 -24.67
C LEU A 154 3.87 -9.54 -23.17
N LEU A 155 2.93 -10.25 -22.54
CA LEU A 155 2.68 -10.20 -21.10
C LEU A 155 3.91 -10.68 -20.31
N GLN A 156 4.56 -11.74 -20.78
CA GLN A 156 5.81 -12.21 -20.17
C GLN A 156 6.91 -11.14 -20.27
N LYS A 157 7.06 -10.49 -21.43
CA LYS A 157 8.05 -9.43 -21.62
C LYS A 157 7.76 -8.18 -20.80
N GLU A 158 6.49 -7.81 -20.65
CA GLU A 158 6.08 -6.72 -19.78
C GLU A 158 6.46 -7.00 -18.32
N LYS A 159 6.20 -8.22 -17.83
CA LYS A 159 6.62 -8.64 -16.49
C LYS A 159 8.14 -8.56 -16.30
N GLU A 160 8.92 -8.99 -17.29
CA GLU A 160 10.38 -8.90 -17.24
C GLU A 160 10.87 -7.44 -17.22
N ILE A 161 10.24 -6.54 -17.99
CA ILE A 161 10.54 -5.10 -17.97
C ILE A 161 10.23 -4.50 -16.60
N VAL A 162 9.10 -4.84 -15.99
CA VAL A 162 8.72 -4.34 -14.66
C VAL A 162 9.74 -4.77 -13.60
N LEU A 163 10.18 -6.03 -13.62
CA LEU A 163 11.22 -6.51 -12.71
C LEU A 163 12.56 -5.80 -12.92
N ALA A 164 12.97 -5.59 -14.17
CA ALA A 164 14.20 -4.86 -14.47
C ALA A 164 14.14 -3.38 -14.02
N LYS A 165 12.99 -2.72 -14.20
CA LYS A 165 12.76 -1.36 -13.68
C LYS A 165 12.83 -1.29 -12.16
N GLN A 166 12.30 -2.29 -11.47
CA GLN A 166 12.38 -2.36 -10.02
C GLN A 166 13.84 -2.50 -9.54
N GLU A 167 14.67 -3.25 -10.26
CA GLU A 167 16.09 -3.37 -9.92
C GLU A 167 16.85 -2.08 -10.21
N ILE A 168 16.53 -1.37 -11.31
CA ILE A 168 17.07 -0.02 -11.56
C ILE A 168 16.71 0.91 -10.40
N LEU A 169 15.44 0.99 -10.00
CA LEU A 169 15.01 1.84 -8.88
C LEU A 169 15.77 1.52 -7.59
N ARG A 170 16.03 0.23 -7.34
CA ARG A 170 16.81 -0.21 -6.18
C ARG A 170 18.27 0.26 -6.28
N ILE A 171 18.90 0.12 -7.44
CA ILE A 171 20.28 0.56 -7.69
C ILE A 171 20.37 2.09 -7.60
N THR A 172 19.41 2.82 -8.18
CA THR A 172 19.31 4.28 -8.11
C THR A 172 19.18 4.77 -6.66
N LEU A 173 18.34 4.11 -5.85
CA LEU A 173 18.19 4.46 -4.43
C LEU A 173 19.48 4.23 -3.62
N LEU A 174 20.28 3.22 -3.99
CA LEU A 174 21.59 2.97 -3.37
C LEU A 174 22.66 3.99 -3.80
N LEU A 175 22.59 4.50 -5.03
CA LEU A 175 23.53 5.50 -5.56
C LEU A 175 23.21 6.92 -5.04
N GLU A 176 21.93 7.26 -4.89
CA GLU A 176 21.48 8.59 -4.47
C GLU A 176 20.50 8.49 -3.29
N PRO A 177 20.98 8.23 -2.05
CA PRO A 177 20.11 8.14 -0.88
C PRO A 177 19.41 9.47 -0.53
N GLU A 178 19.87 10.61 -1.06
CA GLU A 178 19.36 11.95 -0.74
C GLU A 178 18.54 12.63 -1.87
N ALA A 179 18.51 12.10 -3.10
CA ALA A 179 17.91 12.82 -4.24
C ALA A 179 16.43 12.47 -4.53
N VAL A 180 15.88 11.39 -3.94
CA VAL A 180 14.55 10.85 -4.33
C VAL A 180 13.35 11.62 -3.73
N GLN A 181 13.51 12.90 -3.34
CA GLN A 181 12.34 13.74 -3.02
C GLN A 181 11.92 14.70 -4.15
N GLU A 182 12.73 14.90 -5.20
CA GLU A 182 12.41 15.91 -6.22
C GLU A 182 12.13 15.36 -7.64
N ASP A 183 12.58 14.15 -8.01
CA ASP A 183 12.54 13.69 -9.42
C ASP A 183 11.55 12.55 -9.76
N GLU A 184 10.52 12.30 -8.94
CA GLU A 184 9.46 11.32 -9.28
C GLU A 184 8.45 11.83 -10.34
N GLU A 185 8.61 13.04 -10.89
CA GLU A 185 7.63 13.65 -11.82
C GLU A 185 7.98 13.53 -13.32
N GLU A 186 9.15 13.03 -13.75
CA GLU A 186 9.55 13.13 -15.18
C GLU A 186 9.37 11.87 -16.08
N TYR A 187 8.72 10.80 -15.62
CA TYR A 187 8.59 9.57 -16.44
C TYR A 187 7.17 9.23 -16.96
N GLU A 188 6.21 10.16 -16.89
CA GLU A 188 4.90 9.97 -17.53
C GLU A 188 4.54 10.97 -18.67
N GLU A 189 5.42 11.88 -19.06
CA GLU A 189 5.12 12.84 -20.14
C GLU A 189 6.04 12.70 -21.36
N GLU A 190 5.85 11.64 -22.14
CA GLU A 190 6.26 11.64 -23.56
C GLU A 190 5.04 11.33 -24.43
N ASN A 191 4.04 12.21 -24.37
CA ASN A 191 3.13 12.56 -25.48
C ASN A 191 2.11 13.61 -25.02
N GLY A 192 2.52 14.87 -25.05
CA GLY A 192 1.64 16.00 -24.80
C GLY A 192 2.44 17.29 -24.76
N THR A 193 2.64 17.92 -25.92
CA THR A 193 2.97 19.34 -25.97
C THR A 193 1.89 20.12 -25.24
N ASP A 194 2.13 20.49 -23.99
CA ASP A 194 1.38 21.55 -23.31
C ASP A 194 2.39 22.47 -22.61
N GLU A 195 2.73 23.52 -23.36
CA GLU A 195 2.86 24.90 -22.91
C GLU A 195 2.85 25.09 -21.39
N TYR A 196 4.02 25.44 -20.86
CA TYR A 196 4.20 26.01 -19.52
C TYR A 196 3.27 27.21 -19.34
N ILE A 197 2.09 26.96 -18.78
CA ILE A 197 1.20 27.99 -18.28
C ILE A 197 1.41 28.02 -16.76
N GLU A 198 2.41 28.81 -16.34
CA GLU A 198 2.37 29.48 -15.05
C GLU A 198 1.15 30.40 -15.06
N ASP A 199 -0.03 29.89 -14.71
CA ASP A 199 -1.18 30.77 -14.55
C ASP A 199 -2.11 30.32 -13.42
N ASP A 200 -2.51 31.35 -12.68
CA ASP A 200 -3.54 31.42 -11.66
C ASP A 200 -3.34 30.68 -10.32
N THR A 201 -2.65 31.40 -9.44
CA THR A 201 -2.76 31.30 -7.97
C THR A 201 -4.19 31.54 -7.43
N ALA A 202 -5.16 31.96 -8.27
CA ALA A 202 -6.55 32.16 -7.88
C ALA A 202 -7.37 30.85 -7.82
N HIS A 203 -7.09 29.86 -8.69
CA HIS A 203 -7.91 28.63 -8.81
C HIS A 203 -7.72 27.65 -7.65
N THR A 204 -6.63 27.77 -6.91
CA THR A 204 -6.33 26.85 -5.79
C THR A 204 -7.09 27.19 -4.49
N ALA A 205 -7.70 28.38 -4.38
CA ALA A 205 -8.35 28.80 -3.15
C ALA A 205 -9.58 27.93 -2.81
N ASN A 206 -10.42 27.64 -3.81
CA ASN A 206 -11.62 26.84 -3.63
C ASN A 206 -11.32 25.35 -3.40
N ALA A 207 -10.34 24.82 -4.12
CA ALA A 207 -9.88 23.45 -3.92
C ALA A 207 -9.30 23.24 -2.52
N LYS A 208 -8.61 24.24 -1.96
CA LYS A 208 -8.09 24.20 -0.58
C LYS A 208 -9.21 24.13 0.46
N ASP A 209 -10.30 24.88 0.28
CA ASP A 209 -11.45 24.84 1.20
C ASP A 209 -12.10 23.45 1.24
N ILE A 210 -12.24 22.79 0.08
CA ILE A 210 -12.74 21.41 0.00
C ILE A 210 -11.77 20.42 0.66
N VAL A 211 -10.47 20.54 0.36
CA VAL A 211 -9.43 19.70 0.98
C VAL A 211 -9.43 19.84 2.49
N GLN A 212 -9.66 21.04 3.00
CA GLN A 212 -9.73 21.28 4.43
C GLN A 212 -10.94 20.61 5.08
N LEU A 213 -12.12 20.67 4.43
CA LEU A 213 -13.33 20.01 4.92
C LEU A 213 -13.22 18.48 4.92
N LEU A 214 -12.57 17.92 3.89
CA LEU A 214 -12.39 16.48 3.73
C LEU A 214 -11.22 15.93 4.56
N GLY A 215 -10.22 16.76 4.81
CA GLY A 215 -8.95 16.40 5.43
C GLY A 215 -7.91 15.96 4.41
N LYS A 216 -6.68 16.46 4.56
CA LYS A 216 -5.54 16.18 3.68
C LYS A 216 -5.30 14.68 3.48
N GLU A 217 -5.24 13.92 4.58
CA GLU A 217 -4.97 12.48 4.55
C GLU A 217 -6.05 11.70 3.79
N PHE A 218 -7.30 12.14 3.91
CA PHE A 218 -8.40 11.50 3.19
C PHE A 218 -8.30 11.77 1.69
N VAL A 219 -8.08 13.03 1.28
CA VAL A 219 -8.02 13.40 -0.15
C VAL A 219 -6.88 12.67 -0.89
N ILE A 220 -5.74 12.48 -0.23
CA ILE A 220 -4.58 11.80 -0.82
C ILE A 220 -4.87 10.30 -1.00
N ASN A 221 -5.43 9.66 0.02
CA ASN A 221 -5.56 8.20 0.06
C ASN A 221 -6.89 7.65 -0.45
N ALA A 222 -7.93 8.49 -0.56
CA ALA A 222 -9.26 8.04 -0.95
C ALA A 222 -9.30 7.59 -2.42
N SER A 223 -10.05 6.50 -2.67
CA SER A 223 -10.48 6.16 -4.03
C SER A 223 -11.50 7.18 -4.55
N LEU A 224 -11.68 7.25 -5.87
CA LEU A 224 -12.66 8.15 -6.49
C LEU A 224 -14.08 7.94 -5.93
N GLU A 225 -14.44 6.69 -5.67
CA GLU A 225 -15.75 6.33 -5.11
C GLU A 225 -15.92 6.81 -3.66
N GLN A 226 -14.89 6.61 -2.82
CA GLN A 226 -14.87 7.12 -1.46
C GLN A 226 -14.93 8.65 -1.43
N PHE A 227 -14.19 9.30 -2.34
CA PHE A 227 -14.22 10.75 -2.50
C PHE A 227 -15.62 11.23 -2.86
N ASN A 228 -16.30 10.60 -3.82
CA ASN A 228 -17.66 10.94 -4.22
C ASN A 228 -18.69 10.72 -3.12
N HIS A 229 -18.53 9.68 -2.29
CA HIS A 229 -19.36 9.48 -1.11
C HIS A 229 -19.20 10.65 -0.14
N LYS A 230 -17.94 10.99 0.18
CA LYS A 230 -17.64 12.06 1.14
C LYS A 230 -18.02 13.44 0.63
N MET A 231 -17.85 13.69 -0.67
CA MET A 231 -18.23 14.94 -1.32
C MET A 231 -19.73 15.21 -1.22
N ARG A 232 -20.56 14.16 -1.34
CA ARG A 232 -22.02 14.25 -1.15
C ARG A 232 -22.41 14.52 0.30
N GLU A 233 -21.70 13.94 1.27
CA GLU A 233 -21.94 14.24 2.69
C GLU A 233 -21.66 15.72 3.03
N ILE A 234 -20.58 16.28 2.47
CA ILE A 234 -20.20 17.68 2.74
C ILE A 234 -20.90 18.69 1.84
N GLN A 235 -21.73 18.25 0.88
CA GLN A 235 -22.42 19.12 -0.08
C GLN A 235 -23.21 20.24 0.62
N HIS A 236 -23.86 19.93 1.74
CA HIS A 236 -24.64 20.91 2.51
C HIS A 236 -23.78 21.93 3.26
N SER A 237 -22.50 21.64 3.48
CA SER A 237 -21.55 22.51 4.18
C SER A 237 -20.80 23.45 3.24
N ILE A 238 -20.90 23.23 1.92
CA ILE A 238 -20.23 24.03 0.89
C ILE A 238 -21.13 25.19 0.48
N THR A 239 -20.56 26.39 0.32
CA THR A 239 -21.34 27.53 -0.16
C THR A 239 -21.75 27.35 -1.62
N ILE A 240 -22.94 27.85 -1.99
CA ILE A 240 -23.47 27.73 -3.36
C ILE A 240 -22.51 28.36 -4.39
N GLU A 241 -21.82 29.44 -4.01
CA GLU A 241 -20.80 30.11 -4.83
C GLU A 241 -19.64 29.17 -5.15
N THR A 242 -19.04 28.53 -4.14
CA THR A 242 -17.96 27.56 -4.32
C THR A 242 -18.42 26.36 -5.15
N ALA A 243 -19.64 25.86 -4.91
CA ALA A 243 -20.20 24.74 -5.67
C ALA A 243 -20.36 25.06 -7.17
N ASN A 244 -20.81 26.28 -7.50
CA ASN A 244 -20.94 26.71 -8.90
C ASN A 244 -19.57 26.85 -9.57
N GLN A 245 -18.58 27.41 -8.85
CA GLN A 245 -17.22 27.54 -9.37
C GLN A 245 -16.56 26.18 -9.66
N LEU A 246 -16.68 25.22 -8.73
CA LEU A 246 -16.17 23.86 -8.95
C LEU A 246 -16.81 23.17 -10.17
N LYS A 247 -18.08 23.51 -10.46
CA LYS A 247 -18.82 23.00 -11.62
C LYS A 247 -18.40 23.69 -12.91
N GLU A 248 -18.21 25.00 -12.89
CA GLU A 248 -17.71 25.79 -14.02
C GLU A 248 -16.28 25.35 -14.41
N GLU A 249 -15.44 25.03 -13.43
CA GLU A 249 -14.07 24.54 -13.64
C GLU A 249 -14.01 23.06 -14.12
N GLY A 250 -15.15 22.36 -14.07
CA GLY A 250 -15.26 20.95 -14.44
C GLY A 250 -14.65 19.99 -13.42
N LEU A 251 -14.42 20.43 -12.18
CA LEU A 251 -13.91 19.58 -11.09
C LEU A 251 -14.99 18.66 -10.54
N ILE A 252 -16.25 19.12 -10.59
CA ILE A 252 -17.43 18.33 -10.25
C ILE A 252 -18.44 18.31 -11.40
N ASP A 253 -19.18 17.21 -11.50
CA ASP A 253 -20.25 17.03 -12.47
C ASP A 253 -21.57 17.71 -11.99
N PRO A 254 -22.62 17.77 -12.82
CA PRO A 254 -23.91 18.32 -12.42
C PRO A 254 -24.60 17.59 -11.26
N TYR A 255 -24.18 16.36 -10.94
CA TYR A 255 -24.69 15.52 -9.86
C TYR A 255 -23.81 15.60 -8.60
N PHE A 256 -22.85 16.52 -8.57
CA PHE A 256 -21.91 16.73 -7.46
C PHE A 256 -20.93 15.57 -7.22
N ASN A 257 -20.68 14.75 -8.25
CA ASN A 257 -19.58 13.79 -8.24
C ASN A 257 -18.31 14.45 -8.78
N VAL A 258 -17.18 14.07 -8.20
CA VAL A 258 -15.86 14.55 -8.59
C VAL A 258 -15.43 13.89 -9.88
N THR A 259 -14.98 14.69 -10.84
CA THR A 259 -14.41 14.23 -12.10
C THR A 259 -12.96 13.77 -11.89
N ARG A 260 -12.39 13.04 -12.86
CA ARG A 260 -10.96 12.68 -12.80
C ARG A 260 -10.05 13.90 -12.71
N LYS A 261 -10.41 14.97 -13.42
CA LYS A 261 -9.74 16.29 -13.36
C LYS A 261 -9.85 16.89 -11.96
N GLY A 262 -11.05 16.87 -11.38
CA GLY A 262 -11.29 17.29 -10.00
C GLY A 262 -10.42 16.56 -8.99
N LEU A 263 -10.35 15.24 -9.08
CA LEU A 263 -9.56 14.43 -8.14
C LEU A 263 -8.06 14.77 -8.22
N LYS A 264 -7.51 15.00 -9.43
CA LYS A 264 -6.11 15.39 -9.62
C LYS A 264 -5.85 16.76 -8.96
N GLU A 265 -6.72 17.73 -9.18
CA GLU A 265 -6.62 19.07 -8.59
C GLU A 265 -6.76 19.06 -7.07
N PHE A 266 -7.74 18.34 -6.51
CA PHE A 266 -7.88 18.23 -5.06
C PHE A 266 -6.66 17.57 -4.41
N ARG A 267 -6.07 16.55 -5.05
CA ARG A 267 -4.82 15.94 -4.57
C ARG A 267 -3.64 16.89 -4.65
N ARG A 268 -3.52 17.65 -5.74
CA ARG A 268 -2.49 18.69 -5.89
C ARG A 268 -2.62 19.76 -4.80
N ALA A 269 -3.84 20.21 -4.53
CA ALA A 269 -4.15 21.14 -3.46
C ALA A 269 -3.84 20.54 -2.07
N ALA A 270 -4.14 19.25 -1.85
CA ALA A 270 -3.85 18.54 -0.59
C ALA A 270 -2.36 18.37 -0.33
N ARG A 271 -1.54 18.10 -1.35
CA ARG A 271 -0.08 18.04 -1.21
C ARG A 271 0.48 19.39 -0.78
N LYS A 272 -0.02 20.48 -1.40
CA LYS A 272 0.35 21.87 -1.06
C LYS A 272 -0.24 22.36 0.26
N PHE A 273 -1.18 21.63 0.85
CA PHE A 273 -1.83 22.02 2.11
C PHE A 273 -0.91 21.72 3.31
N SER A 274 -0.51 22.78 4.02
CA SER A 274 0.24 22.69 5.27
C SER A 274 -0.69 22.81 6.48
N TYR A 275 -0.48 22.01 7.52
CA TYR A 275 -1.32 22.01 8.74
C TYR A 275 -1.37 23.38 9.44
N GLY A 276 -0.39 24.25 9.21
CA GLY A 276 -0.37 25.64 9.71
C GLY A 276 -1.51 26.52 9.17
N ASP A 277 -2.06 26.20 7.99
CA ASP A 277 -3.16 26.96 7.39
C ASP A 277 -4.53 26.51 7.90
N GLY A 278 -4.65 25.24 8.32
CA GLY A 278 -5.90 24.69 8.86
C GLY A 278 -6.39 25.38 10.14
N VAL A 279 -5.45 25.81 11.00
CA VAL A 279 -5.75 26.45 12.29
C VAL A 279 -6.33 27.85 12.13
N LYS A 280 -5.96 28.58 11.06
CA LYS A 280 -6.45 29.95 10.78
C LYS A 280 -7.91 29.99 10.32
N PHE A 281 -8.44 28.88 9.81
CA PHE A 281 -9.82 28.82 9.33
C PHE A 281 -10.80 28.43 10.45
N LEU A 282 -10.41 27.54 11.36
CA LEU A 282 -11.23 27.18 12.52
C LEU A 282 -11.54 28.41 13.38
N SER A 283 -10.59 29.34 13.53
CA SER A 283 -10.85 30.62 14.21
C SER A 283 -11.86 31.52 13.48
N LYS A 284 -11.88 31.50 12.13
CA LYS A 284 -12.87 32.22 11.31
C LYS A 284 -14.26 31.60 11.36
N VAL A 285 -14.37 30.26 11.36
CA VAL A 285 -15.66 29.55 11.42
C VAL A 285 -16.31 29.71 12.80
N VAL A 286 -15.53 29.63 13.88
CA VAL A 286 -16.02 29.90 15.25
C VAL A 286 -16.50 31.34 15.42
N GLN A 287 -15.90 32.32 14.72
CA GLN A 287 -16.38 33.70 14.72
C GLN A 287 -17.68 33.91 13.94
N ARG A 288 -17.97 33.09 12.91
CA ARG A 288 -19.22 33.18 12.13
C ARG A 288 -20.40 32.46 12.79
N GLY A 289 -20.17 31.47 13.64
CA GLY A 289 -21.23 30.77 14.40
C GLY A 289 -21.79 31.54 15.61
N ASN A 290 -21.21 32.70 15.95
CA ASN A 290 -21.61 33.54 17.08
C ASN A 290 -22.31 34.86 16.66
N ARG A 291 -22.85 34.91 15.43
CA ARG A 291 -23.72 35.97 14.92
C ARG A 291 -25.01 35.35 14.39
#